data_AF-A0A6J5X7M4-F1
#
_entry.id   AF-A0A6J5X7M4-F1
#
_cell.length_a   1.000
_cell.length_b   1.000
_cell.length_c   1.000
_cell.angle_alpha   90.00
_cell.angle_beta   90.00
_cell.angle_gamma   90.00
#
_symmetry.space_group_name_H-M   'P 1'
#
loop_
_entity.id
_entity.type
_entity.pdbx_description
1 polymer ?
#
loop_
_entity_poly.entity_id
_entity_poly.type
_entity_poly.pdbx_seq_one_letter_code
_entity_poly.pdbx_strand_id
1 'polypeptide(L)'
;MPMISSSKSSKDSWEKLAKLYANRSESQVMHLKEHLTLLSRGTKPVYEYLQLLKSTTDELALIDVPITEDDLTIYALNDLRIDFKEISAAICARETAINFEELHDKFVDYEETLKRESTSSDTTQITENYT
;
A
#
# COMPACT_ATOMS: atom_id res chain seq x y z
N MET A 1 -14.86 -9.55 -39.92
CA MET A 1 -14.17 -8.24 -39.86
C MET A 1 -14.64 -7.41 -41.06
N PRO A 2 -15.04 -6.13 -40.96
CA PRO A 2 -14.92 -5.20 -39.83
C PRO A 2 -16.26 -4.57 -39.37
N MET A 3 -16.37 -4.29 -38.07
CA MET A 3 -17.52 -3.61 -37.44
C MET A 3 -17.20 -2.12 -37.23
N ILE A 4 -16.90 -1.40 -38.31
CA ILE A 4 -16.65 0.05 -38.31
C ILE A 4 -17.75 0.85 -39.03
N SER A 5 -18.82 0.21 -39.48
CA SER A 5 -19.83 0.83 -40.35
C SER A 5 -21.09 1.35 -39.66
N SER A 6 -21.04 1.75 -38.37
CA SER A 6 -22.22 2.33 -37.70
C SER A 6 -21.93 3.46 -36.70
N SER A 7 -21.27 4.52 -37.16
CA SER A 7 -21.40 5.85 -36.55
C SER A 7 -21.54 6.87 -37.69
N LYS A 8 -22.68 7.55 -37.79
CA LYS A 8 -23.02 8.46 -38.91
C LYS A 8 -22.40 9.86 -38.78
N SER A 9 -21.56 10.10 -37.76
CA SER A 9 -20.86 11.36 -37.54
C SER A 9 -19.62 11.14 -36.66
N SER A 10 -18.55 11.91 -36.88
CA SER A 10 -17.34 11.89 -36.04
C SER A 10 -17.64 12.18 -34.57
N LYS A 11 -18.71 12.94 -34.29
CA LYS A 11 -19.18 13.24 -32.93
C LYS A 11 -19.64 11.99 -32.18
N ASP A 12 -20.44 11.12 -32.82
CA ASP A 12 -20.92 9.87 -32.21
C ASP A 12 -19.77 8.90 -31.88
N SER A 13 -18.77 8.84 -32.75
CA SER A 13 -17.58 8.02 -32.50
C SER A 13 -16.74 8.57 -31.34
N TRP A 14 -16.62 9.89 -31.23
CA TRP A 14 -15.93 10.53 -30.12
C TRP A 14 -16.67 10.34 -28.78
N GLU A 15 -17.99 10.49 -28.76
CA GLU A 15 -18.80 10.25 -27.56
C GLU A 15 -18.74 8.79 -27.11
N LYS A 16 -18.79 7.84 -28.06
CA LYS A 16 -18.60 6.41 -27.74
C LYS A 16 -17.22 6.13 -27.17
N LEU A 17 -16.16 6.70 -27.74
CA LEU A 17 -14.80 6.54 -27.23
C LEU A 17 -14.64 7.18 -25.85
N ALA A 18 -15.12 8.40 -25.66
CA ALA A 18 -15.11 9.10 -24.37
C ALA A 18 -15.86 8.31 -23.30
N LYS A 19 -17.02 7.74 -23.63
CA LYS A 19 -17.79 6.89 -22.72
C LYS A 19 -17.07 5.58 -22.38
N LEU A 20 -16.46 4.92 -23.37
CA LEU A 20 -15.69 3.70 -23.15
C LEU A 20 -14.44 3.97 -22.29
N TYR A 21 -13.76 5.08 -22.54
CA TYR A 21 -12.60 5.50 -21.76
C TYR A 21 -12.98 5.88 -20.33
N ALA A 22 -14.04 6.69 -20.16
CA ALA A 22 -14.57 7.05 -18.85
C ALA A 22 -14.95 5.80 -18.04
N ASN A 23 -15.75 4.89 -18.61
CA ASN A 23 -16.13 3.65 -17.95
C ASN A 23 -14.91 2.78 -17.59
N ARG A 24 -13.90 2.70 -18.48
CA ARG A 24 -12.66 1.96 -18.21
C ARG A 24 -11.88 2.60 -17.06
N SER A 25 -11.77 3.93 -17.04
CA SER A 25 -11.08 4.66 -15.98
C SER A 25 -11.79 4.52 -14.64
N GLU A 26 -13.13 4.64 -14.59
CA GLU A 26 -13.90 4.46 -13.35
C GLU A 26 -13.78 3.04 -12.80
N SER A 27 -13.89 2.02 -13.67
CA SER A 27 -13.68 0.63 -13.28
C SER A 27 -12.26 0.37 -12.81
N GLN A 28 -11.26 1.00 -13.43
CA GLN A 28 -9.86 0.87 -13.05
C GLN A 28 -9.58 1.53 -11.69
N VAL A 29 -10.11 2.74 -11.46
CA VAL A 29 -10.06 3.42 -10.16
C VAL A 29 -10.68 2.53 -9.08
N MET A 30 -11.87 1.98 -9.33
CA MET A 30 -12.56 1.12 -8.38
C MET A 30 -11.72 -0.11 -8.02
N HIS A 31 -11.16 -0.80 -9.03
CA HIS A 31 -10.31 -1.96 -8.81
C HIS A 31 -9.03 -1.63 -8.03
N LEU A 32 -8.38 -0.49 -8.32
CA LEU A 32 -7.18 -0.06 -7.59
C LEU A 32 -7.49 0.30 -6.13
N LYS A 33 -8.61 0.98 -5.87
CA LYS A 33 -9.04 1.29 -4.49
C LYS A 33 -9.43 0.03 -3.71
N GLU A 34 -10.07 -0.93 -4.37
CA GLU A 34 -10.35 -2.24 -3.79
C GLU A 34 -9.04 -2.97 -3.45
N HIS A 35 -8.10 -3.03 -4.40
CA HIS A 35 -6.79 -3.65 -4.19
C HIS A 35 -6.04 -2.99 -3.03
N LEU A 36 -6.05 -1.65 -2.94
CA LEU A 36 -5.44 -0.90 -1.84
C LEU A 36 -6.05 -1.25 -0.47
N THR A 37 -7.38 -1.40 -0.42
CA THR A 37 -8.10 -1.70 0.84
C THR A 37 -7.91 -3.16 1.27
N LEU A 38 -7.74 -4.07 0.31
CA LEU A 38 -7.48 -5.49 0.55
C LEU A 38 -5.99 -5.80 0.73
N LEU A 39 -5.11 -4.83 0.49
CA LEU A 39 -3.67 -5.01 0.60
C LEU A 39 -3.32 -5.27 2.07
N SER A 40 -2.86 -6.48 2.36
CA SER A 40 -2.27 -6.81 3.66
C SER A 40 -0.87 -7.38 3.51
N ARG A 41 -0.02 -7.06 4.48
CA ARG A 41 1.32 -7.61 4.65
C ARG A 41 1.25 -9.13 4.71
N GLY A 42 0.34 -9.66 5.53
CA GLY A 42 0.28 -11.08 5.85
C GLY A 42 1.63 -11.58 6.38
N THR A 43 2.24 -12.55 5.71
CA THR A 43 3.57 -13.11 6.06
C THR A 43 4.72 -12.47 5.28
N LYS A 44 4.46 -11.45 4.45
CA LYS A 44 5.47 -10.80 3.62
C LYS A 44 6.37 -9.90 4.46
N PRO A 45 7.63 -9.68 4.04
CA PRO A 45 8.47 -8.67 4.66
C PRO A 45 7.87 -7.28 4.45
N VAL A 46 8.08 -6.40 5.43
CA VAL A 46 7.56 -5.02 5.43
C VAL A 46 7.91 -4.24 4.16
N TYR A 47 9.16 -4.35 3.68
CA TYR A 47 9.60 -3.59 2.50
C TYR A 47 8.76 -3.93 1.26
N GLU A 48 8.41 -5.21 1.09
CA GLU A 48 7.64 -5.69 -0.06
C GLU A 48 6.21 -5.15 0.01
N TYR A 49 5.60 -5.20 1.20
CA TYR A 49 4.28 -4.60 1.43
C TYR A 49 4.26 -3.10 1.12
N LEU A 50 5.23 -2.34 1.64
CA LEU A 50 5.30 -0.89 1.41
C LEU A 50 5.53 -0.56 -0.07
N GLN A 51 6.32 -1.35 -0.78
CA GLN A 51 6.53 -1.19 -2.22
C GLN A 51 5.24 -1.42 -3.02
N LEU A 52 4.45 -2.45 -2.68
CA LEU A 52 3.14 -2.71 -3.28
C LEU A 52 2.15 -1.58 -2.99
N LEU A 53 2.14 -1.07 -1.76
CA LEU A 53 1.31 0.05 -1.35
C LEU A 53 1.63 1.30 -2.18
N LYS A 54 2.92 1.62 -2.33
CA LYS A 54 3.38 2.76 -3.13
C LYS A 54 3.06 2.59 -4.61
N SER A 55 3.28 1.41 -5.18
CA SER A 55 2.96 1.12 -6.58
C SER A 55 1.48 1.31 -6.88
N THR A 56 0.60 0.80 -6.02
CA THR A 56 -0.86 0.95 -6.18
C THR A 56 -1.28 2.42 -6.10
N THR A 57 -0.65 3.17 -5.19
CA THR A 57 -0.88 4.61 -5.03
C THR A 57 -0.41 5.42 -6.23
N ASP A 58 0.74 5.06 -6.80
CA ASP A 58 1.28 5.70 -8.01
C ASP A 58 0.42 5.40 -9.24
N GLU A 59 -0.11 4.18 -9.36
CA GLU A 59 -1.09 3.85 -10.41
C GLU A 59 -2.37 4.68 -10.29
N LEU A 60 -2.85 4.93 -9.07
CA LEU A 60 -3.98 5.82 -8.81
C LEU A 60 -3.65 7.27 -9.18
N ALA A 61 -2.44 7.74 -8.87
CA ALA A 61 -1.97 9.07 -9.28
C ALA A 61 -1.88 9.23 -10.80
N LEU A 62 -1.48 8.17 -11.54
CA LEU A 62 -1.41 8.17 -13.00
C LEU A 62 -2.77 8.31 -13.70
N ILE A 63 -3.87 7.99 -13.01
CA ILE A 63 -5.24 8.13 -13.52
C ILE A 63 -5.99 9.31 -12.87
N ASP A 64 -5.25 10.32 -12.41
CA ASP A 64 -5.74 11.55 -11.79
C ASP A 64 -6.50 11.36 -10.47
N VAL A 65 -6.22 10.27 -9.74
CA VAL A 65 -6.76 10.00 -8.41
C VAL A 65 -5.61 9.88 -7.39
N PRO A 66 -4.81 10.93 -7.16
CA PRO A 66 -3.68 10.85 -6.23
C PRO A 66 -4.17 10.62 -4.79
N ILE A 67 -3.42 9.80 -4.04
CA ILE A 67 -3.59 9.65 -2.59
C ILE A 67 -2.59 10.56 -1.90
N THR A 68 -3.01 11.22 -0.82
CA THR A 68 -2.12 12.08 -0.03
C THR A 68 -1.11 11.25 0.75
N GLU A 69 0.02 11.84 1.09
CA GLU A 69 1.06 11.16 1.89
C GLU A 69 0.56 10.79 3.29
N ASP A 70 -0.32 11.62 3.87
CA ASP A 70 -1.00 11.35 5.13
C ASP A 70 -1.94 10.13 5.01
N ASP A 71 -2.76 10.07 3.97
CA ASP A 71 -3.64 8.93 3.72
C ASP A 71 -2.83 7.65 3.51
N LEU A 72 -1.75 7.72 2.73
CA LEU A 72 -0.84 6.58 2.52
C LEU A 72 -0.25 6.08 3.84
N THR A 73 0.15 7.01 4.72
CA THR A 73 0.67 6.69 6.05
C THR A 73 -0.40 5.99 6.90
N ILE A 74 -1.65 6.46 6.84
CA ILE A 74 -2.79 5.83 7.52
C ILE A 74 -3.02 4.41 7.00
N TYR A 75 -2.95 4.19 5.68
CA TYR A 75 -3.07 2.86 5.08
C TYR A 75 -1.98 1.91 5.59
N ALA A 76 -0.72 2.35 5.59
CA ALA A 76 0.40 1.55 6.09
C ALA A 76 0.23 1.19 7.58
N LEU A 77 -0.15 2.16 8.41
CA LEU A 77 -0.31 1.98 9.85
C LEU A 77 -1.51 1.09 10.22
N ASN A 78 -2.58 1.10 9.42
CA ASN A 78 -3.76 0.28 9.70
C ASN A 78 -3.49 -1.20 9.56
N ASP A 79 -2.68 -1.60 8.57
CA ASP A 79 -2.37 -3.00 8.33
C ASP A 79 -1.28 -3.54 9.28
N LEU A 80 -0.31 -2.69 9.65
CA LEU A 80 0.82 -3.07 10.51
C LEU A 80 0.52 -2.99 12.02
N ARG A 81 -0.69 -2.59 12.41
CA ARG A 81 -1.04 -2.09 13.75
C ARG A 81 -0.70 -3.02 14.93
N ILE A 82 -0.72 -4.34 14.75
CA ILE A 82 -0.53 -5.30 15.87
C ILE A 82 0.95 -5.44 16.21
N ASP A 83 1.79 -5.78 15.23
CA ASP A 83 3.22 -6.02 15.45
C ASP A 83 4.02 -4.71 15.56
N PHE A 84 3.52 -3.62 14.97
CA PHE A 84 4.21 -2.33 14.87
C PHE A 84 3.57 -1.26 15.75
N LYS A 85 2.84 -1.63 16.80
CA LYS A 85 2.07 -0.70 17.63
C LYS A 85 2.93 0.43 18.24
N GLU A 86 4.14 0.11 18.70
CA GLU A 86 5.03 1.09 19.34
C GLU A 86 5.50 2.14 18.35
N ILE A 87 6.02 1.71 17.20
CA ILE A 87 6.47 2.63 16.16
C ILE A 87 5.31 3.39 15.53
N SER A 88 4.13 2.75 15.41
CA SER A 88 2.91 3.42 14.96
C SER A 88 2.50 4.56 15.90
N ALA A 89 2.59 4.35 17.21
CA ALA A 89 2.30 5.39 18.19
C ALA A 89 3.32 6.54 18.11
N ALA A 90 4.60 6.24 17.90
CA ALA A 90 5.64 7.24 17.73
C ALA A 90 5.44 8.10 16.46
N ILE A 91 5.04 7.47 15.35
CA ILE A 91 4.71 8.17 14.10
C ILE A 91 3.47 9.05 14.30
N CYS A 92 2.40 8.54 14.92
CA CYS A 92 1.18 9.32 15.19
C CYS A 92 1.37 10.48 16.18
N ALA A 93 2.33 10.39 17.10
CA ALA A 93 2.62 11.45 18.06
C ALA A 93 3.46 12.59 17.48
N ARG A 94 3.98 12.43 16.26
CA ARG A 94 4.83 13.40 15.60
C ARG A 94 3.98 14.60 15.13
N GLU A 95 4.48 15.81 15.36
CA GLU A 95 3.79 17.06 14.98
C GLU A 95 3.99 17.42 13.50
N THR A 96 4.99 16.82 12.84
CA THR A 96 5.31 17.02 11.43
C THR A 96 4.91 15.80 10.61
N ALA A 97 4.40 16.02 9.39
CA ALA A 97 4.18 14.95 8.42
C ALA A 97 5.48 14.14 8.19
N ILE A 98 5.32 12.82 8.09
CA ILE A 98 6.39 11.89 7.73
C ILE A 98 6.31 11.64 6.22
N ASN A 99 7.45 11.69 5.54
CA ASN A 99 7.46 11.31 4.12
C ASN A 99 7.55 9.79 3.97
N PHE A 100 7.20 9.28 2.79
CA PHE A 100 7.16 7.84 2.53
C PHE A 100 8.53 7.15 2.66
N GLU A 101 9.62 7.81 2.27
CA GLU A 101 10.97 7.27 2.36
C GLU A 101 11.40 7.07 3.83
N GLU A 102 11.17 8.09 4.66
CA GLU A 102 11.40 8.02 6.10
C GLU A 102 10.50 6.96 6.76
N LEU A 103 9.22 6.90 6.38
CA LEU A 103 8.29 5.89 6.86
C LEU A 103 8.79 4.47 6.55
N HIS A 104 9.27 4.27 5.32
CA HIS A 104 9.80 3.00 4.86
C HIS A 104 11.00 2.55 5.68
N ASP A 105 12.01 3.41 5.81
CA ASP A 105 13.22 3.11 6.57
C ASP A 105 12.89 2.76 8.02
N LYS A 106 12.01 3.56 8.65
CA LYS A 106 11.58 3.34 10.03
C LYS A 106 10.92 1.98 10.24
N PHE A 107 10.04 1.56 9.32
CA PHE A 107 9.39 0.26 9.45
C PHE A 107 10.33 -0.91 9.17
N VAL A 108 11.24 -0.78 8.21
CA VAL A 108 12.24 -1.83 7.89
C VAL A 108 13.19 -2.03 9.06
N ASP A 109 13.74 -0.94 9.61
CA ASP A 109 14.60 -0.99 10.80
C ASP A 109 13.89 -1.65 11.99
N TYR A 110 12.61 -1.30 12.20
CA TYR A 110 11.82 -1.88 13.29
C TYR A 110 11.56 -3.37 13.11
N GLU A 111 11.34 -3.84 11.87
CA GLU A 111 11.19 -5.26 11.57
C GLU A 111 12.47 -6.04 11.92
N GLU A 112 13.66 -5.46 11.68
CA GLU A 112 14.93 -6.07 12.06
C GLU A 112 15.13 -6.15 13.58
N THR A 113 14.72 -5.11 14.31
CA THR A 113 14.75 -5.15 15.79
C THR A 113 13.81 -6.22 16.34
N LEU A 114 12.59 -6.35 15.80
CA LEU A 114 11.62 -7.36 16.22
C LEU A 114 12.16 -8.78 16.02
N LYS A 115 12.80 -9.03 14.87
CA LYS A 115 13.45 -10.32 14.55
C LYS A 115 14.54 -10.66 15.57
N ARG A 116 15.32 -9.66 16.01
CA ARG A 116 16.39 -9.86 17.00
C ARG A 116 15.87 -10.18 18.39
N GLU A 117 14.84 -9.48 18.84
CA GLU A 117 14.20 -9.73 20.15
C GLU A 117 13.55 -11.11 20.21
N SER A 118 12.95 -11.56 19.10
CA SER A 118 12.42 -12.91 18.95
C SER A 118 13.52 -13.96 19.14
N THR A 119 14.69 -13.78 18.54
CA THR A 119 15.81 -14.74 18.67
C THR A 119 16.50 -14.75 20.04
N SER A 120 16.47 -13.64 20.78
CA SER A 120 17.05 -13.59 22.13
C SER A 120 16.22 -14.36 23.16
N SER A 121 14.90 -14.40 22.98
CA SER A 121 13.97 -15.04 23.92
C SER A 121 14.11 -16.57 23.94
N ASP A 122 14.51 -17.18 22.82
CA ASP A 122 14.69 -18.64 22.69
C ASP A 122 16.00 -19.15 23.33
N THR A 123 17.02 -18.30 23.46
CA THR A 123 18.35 -18.73 23.96
C THR A 123 18.39 -18.88 25.49
N THR A 124 17.52 -18.17 26.21
CA THR A 124 17.49 -18.21 27.69
C THR A 124 16.90 -19.48 28.31
N GLN A 125 16.35 -20.43 27.52
CA GLN A 125 15.75 -21.66 28.06
C GLN A 125 16.68 -22.89 28.06
N ILE A 126 17.91 -22.81 27.53
CA ILE A 126 18.76 -24.01 27.33
C ILE A 126 19.87 -24.18 28.40
N THR A 127 20.10 -23.21 29.30
CA THR A 127 21.17 -23.32 30.33
C THR A 127 20.64 -23.28 31.76
N GLU A 128 19.73 -24.19 32.12
CA GLU A 128 19.53 -24.61 33.52
C GLU A 128 19.30 -26.12 33.58
N ASN A 129 20.34 -26.90 33.29
CA ASN A 129 20.41 -28.32 33.65
C ASN A 129 21.88 -28.73 33.90
N TYR A 130 22.40 -28.30 35.05
CA TYR A 130 23.54 -28.96 35.70
C TYR A 130 23.20 -29.11 37.18
N THR A 131 22.87 -30.33 37.61
CA THR A 131 23.50 -31.08 38.72
C THR A 131 22.75 -32.39 38.93
#